data_AF-A0AAX2JDW4-F1
#
_entry.id   AF-A0AAX2JDW4-F1
#
_cell.length_a   1.000
_cell.length_b   1.000
_cell.length_c   1.000
_cell.angle_alpha   90.00
_cell.angle_beta   90.00
_cell.angle_gamma   90.00
#
_symmetry.space_group_name_H-M   'P 1'
#
loop_
_entity.id
_entity.type
_entity.pdbx_description
1 polymer ?
#
loop_
_entity_poly.entity_id
_entity_poly.type
_entity_poly.pdbx_seq_one_letter_code
_entity_poly.pdbx_strand_id
1 'polypeptide(L)' 'MGILKIEMPLEWWTRINEKCKELNLNPESYTEVKNYGKLYFDLQKHQFDRRFPIPDPKDYLKI' A
#
# COMPACT_ATOMS: atom_id res chain seq x y z
N MET A 1 14.81 -14.20 11.96
CA MET A 1 14.20 -13.89 10.64
C MET A 1 12.71 -14.15 10.75
N GLY A 2 11.89 -13.10 10.77
CA GLY A 2 10.43 -13.25 10.80
C GLY A 2 9.89 -13.60 9.41
N ILE A 3 8.84 -14.41 9.36
CA ILE A 3 8.09 -14.65 8.12
C ILE A 3 7.23 -13.41 7.88
N LEU A 4 7.48 -12.71 6.77
CA LEU A 4 6.64 -11.60 6.33
C LEU A 4 5.38 -12.17 5.69
N LYS A 5 4.24 -12.01 6.35
CA LYS A 5 2.95 -12.45 5.81
C LYS A 5 2.39 -11.35 4.91
N ILE A 6 2.23 -11.67 3.63
CA ILE A 6 1.70 -10.75 2.62
C ILE A 6 0.35 -11.29 2.16
N GLU A 7 -0.72 -10.53 2.39
CA GLU A 7 -2.12 -10.91 2.06
C GLU A 7 -2.51 -10.53 0.62
N MET A 8 -1.52 -10.20 -0.22
CA MET A 8 -1.69 -9.82 -1.63
C MET A 8 -0.75 -10.62 -2.56
N PRO A 9 -1.06 -10.73 -3.86
CA PRO A 9 -0.13 -11.29 -4.83
C PRO A 9 1.20 -10.54 -4.84
N LEU A 10 2.31 -11.26 -5.04
CA LEU A 10 3.66 -10.66 -5.04
C LEU A 10 3.81 -9.52 -6.06
N GLU A 11 3.14 -9.61 -7.21
CA GLU A 11 3.14 -8.53 -8.21
C GLU A 11 2.57 -7.22 -7.65
N TRP A 12 1.46 -7.31 -6.91
CA TRP A 12 0.84 -6.16 -6.26
C TRP A 12 1.71 -5.62 -5.13
N TRP A 13 2.32 -6.51 -4.35
CA TRP A 13 3.27 -6.13 -3.31
C TRP A 13 4.46 -5.34 -3.88
N THR A 14 5.06 -5.80 -4.99
CA THR A 14 6.16 -5.09 -5.65
C THR A 14 5.73 -3.67 -6.05
N ARG A 15 4.57 -3.53 -6.70
CA ARG A 15 4.04 -2.22 -7.12
C ARG A 15 3.77 -1.28 -5.95
N ILE A 16 3.18 -1.78 -4.87
CA ILE A 16 2.90 -1.00 -3.66
C ILE A 16 4.21 -0.61 -2.97
N ASN A 17 5.17 -1.53 -2.85
CA ASN A 17 6.47 -1.28 -2.23
C ASN A 17 7.25 -0.17 -2.97
N GLU A 18 7.32 -0.24 -4.30
CA GLU A 18 7.92 0.81 -5.13
C GLU A 18 7.22 2.15 -4.90
N LYS A 19 5.88 2.18 -4.92
CA LYS A 19 5.10 3.41 -4.71
C LYS A 19 5.30 3.99 -3.30
N CYS A 20 5.36 3.15 -2.27
CA CYS A 20 5.65 3.59 -0.91
C CYS A 20 7.05 4.20 -0.80
N LYS A 21 8.07 3.60 -1.44
CA LYS A 21 9.43 4.15 -1.49
C LYS A 21 9.48 5.52 -2.17
N GLU A 22 8.78 5.68 -3.30
CA GLU A 22 8.65 6.98 -3.98
C GLU A 22 8.03 8.06 -3.10
N LEU A 23 7.12 7.66 -2.20
CA LEU A 23 6.39 8.55 -1.29
C LEU A 23 7.05 8.70 0.09
N ASN A 24 8.21 8.07 0.34
CA ASN A 24 8.85 7.98 1.65
C ASN A 24 7.94 7.39 2.75
N LEU A 25 7.12 6.39 2.40
CA LEU A 25 6.24 5.67 3.31
C LEU A 25 6.80 4.30 3.69
N ASN A 26 6.38 3.75 4.83
CA ASN A 26 6.74 2.39 5.22
C ASN A 26 5.85 1.36 4.49
N PRO A 27 6.37 0.59 3.52
CA PRO A 27 5.59 -0.41 2.81
C PRO A 27 5.12 -1.56 3.72
N GLU A 28 5.85 -1.87 4.79
CA GLU A 28 5.50 -2.98 5.70
C GLU A 28 4.14 -2.76 6.39
N SER A 29 3.69 -1.51 6.51
CA SER A 29 2.37 -1.19 7.03
C SER A 29 1.21 -1.72 6.16
N TYR A 30 1.49 -2.04 4.88
CA TYR A 30 0.49 -2.46 3.90
C TYR A 30 0.53 -3.97 3.58
N THR A 31 1.35 -4.76 4.26
CA THR A 31 1.52 -6.21 3.96
C THR A 31 0.25 -7.02 4.12
N GLU A 32 -0.61 -6.63 5.08
CA GLU A 32 -1.87 -7.32 5.39
C GLU A 32 -3.09 -6.75 4.64
N VAL A 33 -2.88 -5.80 3.73
CA VAL A 33 -3.96 -5.18 2.96
C VAL A 33 -4.56 -6.17 1.96
N LYS A 34 -5.90 -6.30 2.01
CA LYS A 34 -6.67 -7.18 1.11
C LYS A 34 -7.16 -6.45 -0.13
N ASN A 35 -7.51 -5.17 0.01
CA ASN A 35 -7.92 -4.32 -1.13
C ASN A 35 -6.72 -3.53 -1.70
N TYR A 36 -5.73 -4.27 -2.19
CA TYR A 36 -4.49 -3.71 -2.74
C TYR A 36 -4.69 -2.88 -4.02
N GLY A 37 -5.76 -3.15 -4.78
CA GLY A 37 -6.12 -2.35 -5.96
C GLY A 37 -6.53 -0.92 -5.58
N LYS A 38 -7.41 -0.79 -4.59
CA LYS A 38 -7.81 0.53 -4.05
C LYS A 38 -6.63 1.23 -3.39
N LEU A 39 -5.81 0.51 -2.62
CA LEU A 39 -4.61 1.08 -2.00
C LEU A 39 -3.67 1.69 -3.05
N TYR A 40 -3.38 0.95 -4.13
CA TYR A 40 -2.50 1.44 -5.18
C TYR A 40 -3.05 2.71 -5.85
N PHE A 41 -4.37 2.76 -6.13
CA PHE A 41 -5.02 3.94 -6.67
C PHE A 41 -4.92 5.14 -5.71
N ASP A 42 -5.16 4.92 -4.42
CA ASP A 42 -5.11 5.98 -3.41
C ASP A 42 -3.66 6.48 -3.19
N LEU A 43 -2.66 5.60 -3.27
CA LEU A 43 -1.24 5.98 -3.26
C LEU A 43 -0.86 6.81 -4.49
N GLN A 44 -1.32 6.42 -5.68
CA GLN A 44 -1.13 7.24 -6.88
C GLN A 44 -1.80 8.60 -6.72
N LYS A 45 -3.02 8.64 -6.20
CA LYS A 45 -3.74 9.90 -5.96
C LYS A 45 -3.01 10.81 -4.97
N HIS A 46 -2.46 10.25 -3.88
CA HIS A 46 -1.61 10.99 -2.94
C HIS A 46 -0.34 11.56 -3.61
N GLN A 47 0.27 10.79 -4.52
CA GLN A 47 1.42 11.23 -5.30
C GLN A 47 1.09 12.44 -6.19
N PHE A 48 -0.08 12.45 -6.83
CA PHE A 48 -0.51 13.55 -7.72
C PHE A 48 -1.08 14.76 -6.97
N ASP A 49 -1.83 14.54 -5.88
CA ASP A 49 -2.40 15.60 -5.05
C ASP A 49 -2.03 15.38 -3.59
N ARG A 50 -1.03 16.13 -3.12
CA ARG A 50 -0.56 16.06 -1.73
C ARG A 50 -1.60 16.53 -0.69
N ARG A 51 -2.73 17.10 -1.11
CA ARG A 51 -3.87 17.39 -0.21
C ARG A 51 -4.68 16.13 0.09
N PHE A 52 -4.58 15.11 -0.76
CA PHE A 52 -5.14 13.79 -0.48
C PHE A 52 -4.34 13.15 0.66
N PRO A 53 -4.98 12.57 1.69
CA PRO A 53 -4.26 12.00 2.83
C PRO A 53 -3.44 10.77 2.44
N ILE A 54 -2.45 10.44 3.27
CA ILE A 54 -1.74 9.16 3.16
C ILE A 54 -2.76 8.04 3.46
N PRO A 55 -2.85 7.00 2.59
CA PRO A 55 -3.68 5.82 2.82
C PRO A 55 -3.42 5.15 4.18
N ASP A 56 -4.44 5.04 5.03
CA ASP A 56 -4.36 4.22 6.26
C ASP A 56 -4.61 2.74 5.88
N PRO A 57 -3.67 1.81 6.16
CA PRO A 57 -3.84 0.39 5.87
C PRO A 57 -5.18 -0.21 6.35
N LYS A 58 -5.75 0.31 7.45
CA LYS A 58 -7.02 -0.15 8.01
C LYS A 58 -8.20 0.01 7.07
N ASP A 59 -8.15 1.00 6.18
CA ASP A 59 -9.20 1.27 5.20
C ASP A 59 -9.27 0.21 4.08
N TYR A 60 -8.28 -0.69 4.02
CA TYR A 60 -8.13 -1.68 2.96
C TYR A 60 -8.14 -3.13 3.46
N LEU A 61 -8.51 -3.35 4.73
CA LEU A 61 -8.62 -4.68 5.33
C LEU A 61 -9.90 -5.41 4.93
N LYS A 62 -10.88 -4.71 4.36
CA LYS A 62 -12.17 -5.24 3.90
C LYS A 62 -12.23 -5.23 2.36
N ILE A 63 -12.87 -6.24 1.79
CA ILE A 63 -13.10 -6.39 0.34
C ILE A 63 -14.38 -5.63 -0.02
#